data_AF-A0A4R3L532-F1
#
_entry.id   AF-A0A4R3L532-F1
#
_cell.length_a   1.000
_cell.length_b   1.000
_cell.length_c   1.000
_cell.angle_alpha   90.00
_cell.angle_beta   90.00
_cell.angle_gamma   90.00
#
_symmetry.space_group_name_H-M   'P 1'
#
loop_
_entity.id
_entity.type
_entity.pdbx_description
1 polymer ?
#
loop_
_entity_poly.entity_id
_entity_poly.type
_entity_poly.pdbx_seq_one_letter_code
_entity_poly.pdbx_strand_id
1 'polypeptide(L)'
;MGSMSREKGKRGEREVAAIISDLLGVSASRRVRQHDGDSDILGVPGWSIEVKRWSLLVPHEVNRAWAQAVAQAQRDGGIPALFFRANYHPWRVMWPISVLLTMQSADMWTDPLWAATTSPEGWAAAVRECWMHERVQADATHPPQPACGLLKVEEPA
;
A
#
# COMPACT_ATOMS: atom_id res chain seq x y z
N MET A 1 0.35 -29.31 5.69
CA MET A 1 0.65 -28.29 4.64
C MET A 1 0.65 -26.82 5.12
N GLY A 2 0.38 -26.49 6.40
CA GLY A 2 0.23 -25.08 6.83
C GLY A 2 1.50 -24.33 7.29
N SER A 3 2.50 -25.02 7.84
CA SER A 3 3.68 -24.36 8.45
C SER A 3 4.62 -23.74 7.40
N MET A 4 4.90 -24.46 6.31
CA MET A 4 5.77 -23.98 5.23
C MET A 4 5.22 -22.74 4.52
N SER A 5 3.89 -22.66 4.34
CA SER A 5 3.23 -21.49 3.74
C SER A 5 3.36 -20.26 4.65
N ARG A 6 3.16 -20.44 5.97
CA ARG A 6 3.28 -19.37 6.97
C ARG A 6 4.71 -18.83 7.08
N GLU A 7 5.72 -19.70 7.13
CA GLU A 7 7.11 -19.26 7.16
C GLU A 7 7.55 -18.56 5.86
N LYS A 8 7.02 -19.01 4.71
CA LYS A 8 7.23 -18.32 3.43
C LYS A 8 6.65 -16.90 3.45
N GLY A 9 5.44 -16.71 3.97
CA GLY A 9 4.80 -15.40 4.16
C GLY A 9 5.65 -14.48 5.03
N LYS A 10 5.95 -14.91 6.26
CA LYS A 10 6.77 -14.16 7.22
C LYS A 10 8.12 -13.75 6.66
N ARG A 11 8.76 -14.60 5.85
CA ARG A 11 10.03 -14.27 5.18
C ARG A 11 9.82 -13.21 4.10
N GLY A 12 8.79 -13.32 3.29
CA GLY A 12 8.44 -12.28 2.31
C GLY A 12 8.19 -10.92 2.98
N GLU A 13 7.45 -10.90 4.08
CA GLU A 13 7.17 -9.67 4.84
C GLU A 13 8.45 -9.06 5.45
N ARG A 14 9.39 -9.89 5.92
CA ARG A 14 10.71 -9.40 6.38
C ARG A 14 11.55 -8.83 5.23
N GLU A 15 11.57 -9.49 4.07
CA GLU A 15 12.27 -9.01 2.87
C GLU A 15 11.72 -7.62 2.47
N VAL A 16 10.39 -7.46 2.44
CA VAL A 16 9.74 -6.18 2.11
C VAL A 16 10.02 -5.11 3.16
N ALA A 17 9.93 -5.43 4.46
CA ALA A 17 10.25 -4.48 5.52
C ALA A 17 11.70 -3.95 5.43
N ALA A 18 12.66 -4.83 5.09
CA ALA A 18 14.05 -4.42 4.88
C ALA A 18 14.19 -3.48 3.67
N ILE A 19 13.59 -3.85 2.53
CA ILE A 19 13.59 -3.01 1.31
C ILE A 19 13.02 -1.62 1.61
N ILE A 20 11.88 -1.56 2.31
CA ILE A 20 11.23 -0.29 2.67
C ILE A 20 12.14 0.54 3.58
N SER A 21 12.75 -0.10 4.59
CA SER A 21 13.63 0.59 5.54
C SER A 21 14.83 1.20 4.84
N ASP A 22 15.46 0.43 3.93
CA ASP A 22 16.62 0.87 3.16
C ASP A 22 16.27 2.01 2.20
N LEU A 23 15.12 1.91 1.51
CA LEU A 23 14.72 2.93 0.53
C LEU A 23 14.25 4.22 1.19
N LEU A 24 13.47 4.15 2.27
CA LEU A 24 12.84 5.32 2.87
C LEU A 24 13.63 5.90 4.05
N GLY A 25 14.64 5.19 4.56
CA GLY A 25 15.37 5.59 5.76
C GLY A 25 14.50 5.55 7.03
N VAL A 26 13.54 4.62 7.09
CA VAL A 26 12.59 4.46 8.21
C VAL A 26 12.74 3.08 8.86
N SER A 27 12.18 2.91 10.05
CA SER A 27 12.17 1.62 10.77
C SER A 27 10.92 0.82 10.43
N ALA A 28 10.86 0.23 9.22
CA ALA A 28 9.73 -0.61 8.82
C ALA A 28 9.85 -2.03 9.39
N SER A 29 8.73 -2.65 9.74
CA SER A 29 8.73 -4.02 10.30
C SER A 29 7.46 -4.78 9.97
N ARG A 30 7.56 -6.12 9.96
CA ARG A 30 6.38 -6.98 9.88
C ARG A 30 5.53 -6.84 11.14
N ARG A 31 4.21 -6.79 10.98
CA ARG A 31 3.25 -6.94 12.06
C ARG A 31 3.28 -8.37 12.65
N VAL A 32 3.58 -8.49 13.94
CA VAL A 32 3.70 -9.82 14.61
C VAL A 32 2.35 -10.38 15.05
N ARG A 33 1.42 -9.51 15.44
CA ARG A 33 0.05 -9.87 15.82
C ARG A 33 -0.89 -9.22 14.81
N GLN A 34 -1.41 -10.04 13.90
CA GLN A 34 -2.41 -9.63 12.93
C GLN A 34 -3.78 -10.00 13.48
N HIS A 35 -4.65 -9.00 13.62
CA HIS A 35 -6.08 -9.25 13.62
C HIS A 35 -6.54 -9.51 12.17
N ASP A 36 -7.68 -10.18 12.03
CA ASP A 36 -8.19 -10.55 10.71
C ASP A 36 -8.47 -9.28 9.90
N GLY A 37 -7.59 -8.97 8.96
CA GLY A 37 -7.69 -7.77 8.13
C GLY A 37 -6.76 -6.60 8.48
N ASP A 38 -5.74 -6.77 9.33
CA ASP A 38 -4.67 -5.78 9.47
C ASP A 38 -3.72 -5.80 8.26
N SER A 39 -3.03 -4.70 8.00
CA SER A 39 -1.88 -4.62 7.09
C SER A 39 -0.65 -5.42 7.58
N ASP A 40 0.18 -5.87 6.64
CA ASP A 40 1.34 -6.73 6.92
C ASP A 40 2.55 -5.95 7.47
N ILE A 41 2.75 -4.70 7.03
CA ILE A 41 3.93 -3.88 7.39
C ILE A 41 3.53 -2.66 8.22
N LEU A 42 4.36 -2.35 9.22
CA LEU A 42 4.30 -1.18 10.08
C LEU A 42 5.46 -0.23 9.79
N GLY A 43 5.33 1.04 10.18
CA GLY A 43 6.43 2.02 10.17
C GLY A 43 6.54 2.88 8.91
N VAL A 44 5.49 2.93 8.08
CA VAL A 44 5.41 3.80 6.88
C VAL A 44 4.18 4.71 7.02
N PRO A 45 4.34 5.95 7.53
CA PRO A 45 3.22 6.88 7.71
C PRO A 45 2.41 7.09 6.43
N GLY A 46 1.09 7.07 6.54
CA GLY A 46 0.16 7.28 5.43
C GLY A 46 -0.11 6.06 4.54
N TRP A 47 0.62 4.94 4.71
CA TRP A 47 0.50 3.77 3.83
C TRP A 47 0.07 2.51 4.58
N SER A 48 -0.85 1.75 3.97
CA SER A 48 -1.27 0.41 4.41
C SER A 48 -0.76 -0.61 3.40
N ILE A 49 0.12 -1.50 3.87
CA ILE A 49 0.95 -2.34 2.99
C ILE A 49 0.60 -3.82 3.18
N GLU A 50 0.27 -4.47 2.07
CA GLU A 50 0.02 -5.91 1.95
C GLU A 50 1.16 -6.58 1.18
N VAL A 51 1.56 -7.80 1.58
CA VAL A 51 2.68 -8.54 1.01
C VAL A 51 2.24 -9.94 0.55
N LYS A 52 2.34 -10.21 -0.75
CA LYS A 52 2.03 -11.54 -1.32
C LYS A 52 3.23 -12.19 -1.99
N ARG A 53 3.46 -13.47 -1.69
CA ARG A 53 4.50 -14.27 -2.33
C ARG A 53 3.95 -15.58 -2.89
N TRP A 54 3.80 -15.65 -4.20
CA TRP A 54 3.30 -16.83 -4.90
C TRP A 54 4.40 -17.73 -5.45
N SER A 55 4.05 -18.94 -5.86
CA SER A 55 4.94 -19.79 -6.66
C SER A 55 4.98 -19.31 -8.11
N LEU A 56 3.80 -19.06 -8.67
CA LEU A 56 3.55 -18.53 -10.00
C LEU A 56 2.68 -17.28 -9.88
N LEU A 57 2.81 -16.34 -10.81
CA LEU A 57 1.98 -15.14 -10.84
C LEU A 57 0.75 -15.40 -11.72
N VAL A 58 -0.45 -15.30 -11.14
CA VAL A 58 -1.71 -15.40 -11.89
C VAL A 58 -2.47 -14.08 -11.79
N PRO A 59 -2.90 -13.45 -12.91
CA PRO A 59 -3.50 -12.11 -12.89
C PRO A 59 -4.70 -11.94 -11.95
N HIS A 60 -5.60 -12.93 -11.88
CA HIS A 60 -6.77 -12.85 -11.00
C HIS A 60 -6.39 -12.86 -9.50
N GLU A 61 -5.28 -13.51 -9.13
CA GLU A 61 -4.81 -13.50 -7.74
C GLU A 61 -4.25 -12.13 -7.34
N VAL A 62 -3.62 -11.42 -8.30
CA VAL A 62 -3.17 -10.04 -8.10
C VAL A 62 -4.36 -9.13 -7.85
N ASN A 63 -5.43 -9.22 -8.66
CA ASN A 63 -6.65 -8.42 -8.46
C ASN A 63 -7.32 -8.69 -7.11
N ARG A 64 -7.37 -9.96 -6.68
CA ARG A 64 -7.90 -10.31 -5.35
C ARG A 64 -7.04 -9.75 -4.22
N ALA A 65 -5.71 -9.82 -4.35
CA ALA A 65 -4.79 -9.25 -3.38
C ALA A 65 -4.87 -7.71 -3.35
N TRP A 66 -5.11 -7.07 -4.50
CA TRP A 66 -5.32 -5.63 -4.58
C TRP A 66 -6.59 -5.22 -3.83
N ALA A 67 -7.71 -5.92 -4.05
CA ALA A 67 -8.94 -5.68 -3.29
C ALA A 67 -8.75 -5.84 -1.77
N GLN A 68 -7.92 -6.81 -1.35
CA GLN A 68 -7.55 -6.96 0.06
C GLN A 68 -6.76 -5.75 0.58
N ALA A 69 -5.74 -5.30 -0.16
CA ALA A 69 -4.92 -4.14 0.20
C ALA A 69 -5.79 -2.86 0.32
N VAL A 70 -6.72 -2.65 -0.62
CA VAL A 70 -7.69 -1.55 -0.56
C VAL A 70 -8.56 -1.63 0.70
N ALA A 71 -9.11 -2.81 1.00
CA ALA A 71 -9.96 -2.98 2.19
C ALA A 71 -9.21 -2.75 3.51
N GLN A 72 -7.95 -3.18 3.57
CA GLN A 72 -7.06 -2.90 4.72
C GLN A 72 -6.79 -1.39 4.84
N ALA A 73 -6.44 -0.74 3.73
CA ALA A 73 -6.15 0.68 3.69
C ALA A 73 -7.34 1.54 4.12
N GLN A 74 -8.55 1.21 3.66
CA GLN A 74 -9.78 1.88 4.07
C GLN A 74 -10.07 1.75 5.57
N ARG A 75 -9.77 0.59 6.17
CA ARG A 75 -9.92 0.39 7.63
C ARG A 75 -8.86 1.14 8.41
N ASP A 76 -7.62 1.11 7.94
CA ASP A 76 -6.46 1.73 8.59
C ASP A 76 -6.41 3.25 8.38
N GLY A 77 -7.21 3.80 7.46
CA GLY A 77 -7.16 5.21 7.05
C GLY A 77 -5.89 5.56 6.26
N GLY A 78 -5.34 4.60 5.51
CA GLY A 78 -4.10 4.76 4.75
C GLY A 78 -4.27 4.59 3.24
N ILE A 79 -3.17 4.70 2.52
CA ILE A 79 -3.07 4.48 1.07
C ILE A 79 -2.67 3.01 0.81
N PRO A 80 -3.38 2.26 -0.06
CA PRO A 80 -3.05 0.88 -0.32
C PRO A 80 -1.76 0.73 -1.11
N ALA A 81 -0.89 -0.19 -0.67
CA ALA A 81 0.22 -0.69 -1.46
C ALA A 81 0.30 -2.21 -1.36
N LEU A 82 0.25 -2.88 -2.51
CA LEU A 82 0.43 -4.33 -2.61
C LEU A 82 1.84 -4.63 -3.11
N PHE A 83 2.70 -5.13 -2.23
CA PHE A 83 3.97 -5.72 -2.59
C PHE A 83 3.76 -7.17 -2.99
N PHE A 84 4.21 -7.55 -4.18
CA PHE A 84 4.07 -8.93 -4.62
C PHE A 84 5.23 -9.43 -5.46
N ARG A 85 5.45 -10.75 -5.40
CA ARG A 85 6.30 -11.48 -6.33
C ARG A 85 5.94 -12.95 -6.46
N ALA A 86 6.28 -13.52 -7.62
CA ALA A 86 6.41 -14.96 -7.78
C ALA A 86 7.85 -15.41 -7.44
N ASN A 87 8.08 -16.71 -7.34
CA ASN A 87 9.44 -17.24 -7.13
C ASN A 87 10.35 -16.82 -8.30
N TYR A 88 11.61 -16.51 -8.00
CA TYR A 88 12.63 -16.10 -8.99
C TYR A 88 12.35 -14.81 -9.76
N HIS A 89 11.32 -14.05 -9.35
CA HIS A 89 11.02 -12.72 -9.89
C HIS A 89 11.34 -11.63 -8.86
N PRO A 90 11.63 -10.39 -9.32
CA PRO A 90 11.79 -9.24 -8.45
C PRO A 90 10.47 -8.88 -7.75
N TRP A 91 10.57 -8.12 -6.66
CA TRP A 91 9.42 -7.49 -6.02
C TRP A 91 8.83 -6.42 -6.95
N ARG A 92 7.50 -6.38 -6.98
CA ARG A 92 6.70 -5.33 -7.62
C ARG A 92 5.75 -4.73 -6.60
N VAL A 93 5.32 -3.50 -6.84
CA VAL A 93 4.40 -2.77 -5.98
C VAL A 93 3.27 -2.22 -6.83
N MET A 94 2.04 -2.54 -6.46
CA MET A 94 0.83 -1.93 -7.01
C MET A 94 0.30 -0.88 -6.04
N TRP A 95 0.02 0.34 -6.53
CA TRP A 95 -0.40 1.50 -5.74
C TRP A 95 -1.19 2.49 -6.60
N PRO A 96 -2.08 3.35 -6.03
CA PRO A 96 -2.94 4.20 -6.81
C PRO A 96 -2.18 5.41 -7.38
N ILE A 97 -2.24 5.65 -8.68
CA ILE A 97 -1.54 6.80 -9.31
C ILE A 97 -2.06 8.15 -8.79
N SER A 98 -3.27 8.16 -8.25
CA SER A 98 -4.01 9.29 -7.69
C SER A 98 -3.24 10.08 -6.64
N VAL A 99 -2.30 9.45 -5.94
CA VAL A 99 -1.42 10.13 -4.97
C VAL A 99 -0.57 11.24 -5.62
N LEU A 100 -0.37 11.19 -6.94
CA LEU A 100 0.39 12.19 -7.70
C LEU A 100 -0.50 13.19 -8.45
N LEU A 101 -1.83 13.02 -8.41
CA LEU A 101 -2.76 13.83 -9.19
C LEU A 101 -3.33 14.96 -8.34
N THR A 102 -3.50 16.14 -8.93
CA THR A 102 -4.16 17.28 -8.27
C THR A 102 -5.69 17.13 -8.26
N MET A 103 -6.26 16.62 -9.36
CA MET A 103 -7.69 16.36 -9.49
C MET A 103 -7.94 14.87 -9.37
N GLN A 104 -8.83 14.48 -8.46
CA GLN A 104 -9.02 13.09 -8.08
C GLN A 104 -10.50 12.78 -7.86
N SER A 105 -10.86 11.51 -8.04
CA SER A 105 -12.14 10.93 -7.62
C SER A 105 -11.92 9.63 -6.84
N ALA A 106 -12.92 9.20 -6.07
CA ALA A 106 -12.79 8.10 -5.13
C ALA A 106 -12.43 6.75 -5.80
N ASP A 107 -12.94 6.49 -6.99
CA ASP A 107 -12.65 5.29 -7.78
C ASP A 107 -11.15 5.20 -8.13
N MET A 108 -10.49 6.32 -8.38
CA MET A 108 -9.07 6.34 -8.74
C MET A 108 -8.16 5.81 -7.62
N TRP A 109 -8.64 5.77 -6.37
CA TRP A 109 -7.89 5.24 -5.23
C TRP A 109 -8.04 3.73 -5.04
N THR A 110 -9.02 3.11 -5.70
CA THR A 110 -9.46 1.74 -5.39
C THR A 110 -9.55 0.84 -6.62
N ASP A 111 -9.89 1.37 -7.79
CA ASP A 111 -9.97 0.60 -9.03
C ASP A 111 -8.56 0.19 -9.49
N PRO A 112 -8.32 -1.11 -9.76
CA PRO A 112 -7.01 -1.58 -10.23
C PRO A 112 -6.55 -0.93 -11.54
N LEU A 113 -7.46 -0.40 -12.38
CA LEU A 113 -7.10 0.30 -13.62
C LEU A 113 -6.45 1.67 -13.38
N TRP A 114 -6.67 2.27 -12.20
CA TRP A 114 -6.00 3.50 -11.77
C TRP A 114 -4.73 3.22 -10.95
N ALA A 115 -4.36 1.96 -10.75
CA ALA A 115 -3.16 1.59 -10.02
C ALA A 115 -1.95 1.40 -10.95
N ALA A 116 -0.82 1.98 -10.57
CA ALA A 116 0.46 1.73 -11.20
C ALA A 116 1.09 0.47 -10.60
N THR A 117 1.67 -0.39 -11.43
CA THR A 117 2.57 -1.47 -10.97
C THR A 117 4.01 -1.10 -11.29
N THR A 118 4.81 -0.84 -10.26
CA THR A 118 6.21 -0.40 -10.37
C THR A 118 7.16 -1.33 -9.61
N SER A 119 8.45 -1.01 -9.60
CA SER A 119 9.39 -1.54 -8.62
C SER A 119 9.20 -0.88 -7.23
N PRO A 120 9.82 -1.43 -6.16
CA PRO A 120 9.85 -0.79 -4.85
C PRO A 120 10.44 0.63 -4.87
N GLU A 121 11.45 0.90 -5.69
CA GLU A 121 12.07 2.22 -5.83
C GLU A 121 11.09 3.25 -6.42
N GLY A 122 10.31 2.85 -7.42
CA GLY A 122 9.29 3.71 -8.03
C GLY A 122 8.18 4.06 -7.04
N TRP A 123 7.72 3.08 -6.25
CA TRP A 123 6.77 3.34 -5.17
C TRP A 123 7.38 4.22 -4.07
N ALA A 124 8.62 3.96 -3.65
CA ALA A 124 9.29 4.75 -2.63
C ALA A 124 9.48 6.22 -3.04
N ALA A 125 9.66 6.50 -4.34
CA ALA A 125 9.67 7.87 -4.84
C ALA A 125 8.32 8.56 -4.60
N ALA A 126 7.20 7.90 -4.90
CA ALA A 126 5.86 8.43 -4.65
C ALA A 126 5.58 8.64 -3.15
N VAL A 127 6.03 7.72 -2.29
CA VAL A 127 5.92 7.87 -0.83
C VAL A 127 6.62 9.15 -0.35
N ARG A 128 7.85 9.41 -0.83
CA ARG A 128 8.60 10.62 -0.46
C ARG A 128 7.87 11.88 -0.91
N GLU A 129 7.27 11.89 -2.10
CA GLU A 129 6.48 13.01 -2.59
C GLU A 129 5.28 13.29 -1.67
N CYS A 130 4.56 12.23 -1.27
CA CYS A 130 3.43 12.35 -0.33
C CYS A 130 3.86 12.98 1.00
N TRP A 131 4.97 12.50 1.58
CA TRP A 131 5.49 13.06 2.84
C TRP A 131 5.98 14.49 2.72
N MET A 132 6.51 14.90 1.55
CA MET A 132 6.89 16.30 1.32
C MET A 132 5.66 17.21 1.32
N HIS A 133 4.59 16.81 0.62
CA HIS A 133 3.33 17.56 0.61
C HIS A 133 2.73 17.71 2.00
N GLU A 134 2.69 16.64 2.80
CA GLU A 134 2.20 16.69 4.19
C GLU A 134 2.99 17.68 5.05
N ARG A 135 4.32 17.72 4.91
CA ARG A 135 5.17 18.67 5.64
C ARG A 135 4.91 20.12 5.24
N VAL A 136 4.81 20.38 3.94
CA VAL A 136 4.51 21.74 3.44
C VAL A 136 3.14 22.22 3.94
N GLN A 137 2.13 21.33 3.99
CA GLN A 137 0.81 21.65 4.51
C GLN A 137 0.81 21.88 6.04
N ALA A 138 1.63 21.12 6.79
CA ALA A 138 1.74 21.29 8.24
C ALA A 138 2.43 22.61 8.64
N ASP A 139 3.38 23.08 7.84
CA ASP A 139 4.08 24.36 8.05
C ASP A 139 3.25 25.58 7.60
N ALA A 140 2.28 25.38 6.70
CA ALA A 140 1.37 26.42 6.21
C ALA A 140 0.13 26.54 7.12
N THR A 141 0.10 27.52 8.02
CA THR A 141 -0.97 27.75 9.00
C THR A 141 -2.30 28.32 8.41
N HIS A 142 -3.03 27.62 7.51
CA HIS A 142 -4.51 27.78 7.25
C HIS A 142 -5.07 26.72 6.26
N PRO A 143 -6.40 26.50 6.22
CA PRO A 143 -7.06 25.21 6.49
C PRO A 143 -6.82 24.11 5.41
N PRO A 144 -7.04 22.84 5.76
CA PRO A 144 -6.70 21.73 4.86
C PRO A 144 -7.63 21.70 3.63
N GLN A 145 -7.03 21.54 2.45
CA GLN A 145 -7.71 20.85 1.35
C GLN A 145 -8.14 19.46 1.86
N PRO A 146 -9.26 18.91 1.36
CA PRO A 146 -9.86 17.75 1.99
C PRO A 146 -8.81 16.65 2.06
N ALA A 147 -8.53 16.22 3.29
CA ALA A 147 -7.93 14.92 3.54
C ALA A 147 -8.66 13.89 2.67
N CYS A 148 -8.00 12.76 2.40
CA CYS A 148 -8.60 11.56 1.84
C CYS A 148 -9.78 11.08 2.73
N GLY A 149 -10.86 11.83 2.77
CA GLY A 149 -12.16 11.46 3.21
C GLY A 149 -12.81 10.94 1.96
N LEU A 150 -12.95 9.62 1.89
CA LEU A 150 -13.98 8.97 1.09
C LEU A 150 -15.23 9.85 1.14
N LEU A 151 -15.52 10.55 0.05
CA LEU A 151 -16.81 11.18 -0.18
C LEU A 151 -17.83 10.05 0.02
N LYS A 152 -18.58 10.12 1.13
CA LYS A 152 -19.77 9.29 1.29
C LYS A 152 -20.63 9.61 0.08
N VAL A 153 -20.77 8.63 -0.81
CA VAL A 153 -21.74 8.67 -1.89
C VAL A 153 -23.10 8.66 -1.20
N GLU A 154 -23.77 9.80 -1.13
CA GLU A 154 -25.20 9.82 -0.80
C GLU A 154 -25.94 9.23 -2.01
N GLU A 155 -26.52 8.04 -1.84
CA GLU A 155 -27.44 7.47 -2.82
C GLU A 155 -28.71 8.32 -2.89
N PRO A 156 -29.24 8.63 -4.09
CA PRO A 156 -30.51 9.34 -4.21
C PRO A 156 -31.68 8.42 -3.85
N ALA A 157 -32.69 9.04 -3.22
CA ALA A 157 -33.94 8.44 -2.76
C ALA A 157 -34.86 7.93 -3.89
#